data_AF-A0A929IL03-F1
#
_entry.id   AF-A0A929IL03-F1
#
_cell.length_a   1.000
_cell.length_b   1.000
_cell.length_c   1.000
_cell.angle_alpha   90.00
_cell.angle_beta   90.00
_cell.angle_gamma   90.00
#
_symmetry.space_group_name_H-M   'P 1'
#
loop_
_entity.id
_entity.type
_entity.pdbx_description
1 polymer ?
#
loop_
_entity_poly.entity_id
_entity_poly.type
_entity_poly.pdbx_seq_one_letter_code
_entity_poly.pdbx_strand_id
1 'polypeptide(L)'
;RVTERVRTAVQIRLRQAEPHREAVRRSLAFLAMPQNAVLGAKLLYRTVDAIWHVAGDTATDWNFYSKRGLLAGVFGATVLYWLNDRSEDYADTGDFLDRRLRDVATFGKATGKLKERFKGFPRPYRPGRR
;
A
#
# COMPACT_ATOMS: atom_id res chain seq x y z
N ARG A 1 -9.20 -3.89 -13.37
CA ARG A 1 -8.05 -4.62 -13.96
C ARG A 1 -6.81 -4.61 -13.07
N VAL A 2 -5.99 -3.54 -12.98
CA VAL A 2 -4.77 -3.58 -12.12
C VAL A 2 -5.11 -3.63 -10.62
N THR A 3 -6.08 -2.82 -10.16
CA THR A 3 -6.53 -2.84 -8.76
C THR A 3 -7.09 -4.18 -8.32
N GLU A 4 -7.78 -4.90 -9.20
CA GLU A 4 -8.28 -6.26 -8.93
C GLU A 4 -7.13 -7.24 -8.77
N ARG A 5 -6.09 -7.17 -9.63
CA ARG A 5 -4.89 -7.99 -9.48
C ARG A 5 -4.16 -7.71 -8.16
N VAL A 6 -4.06 -6.44 -7.77
CA VAL A 6 -3.51 -6.04 -6.46
C VAL A 6 -4.34 -6.64 -5.32
N ARG A 7 -5.67 -6.53 -5.39
CA ARG A 7 -6.58 -7.14 -4.39
C ARG A 7 -6.33 -8.64 -4.29
N THR A 8 -6.31 -9.36 -5.42
CA THR A 8 -6.09 -10.81 -5.46
C THR A 8 -4.72 -11.17 -4.87
N ALA A 9 -3.66 -10.45 -5.22
CA ALA A 9 -2.33 -10.69 -4.67
C ALA A 9 -2.27 -10.50 -3.14
N VAL A 10 -2.93 -9.46 -2.61
CA VAL A 10 -3.04 -9.24 -1.16
C VAL A 10 -3.80 -10.40 -0.50
N GLN A 11 -4.96 -10.80 -1.04
CA GLN A 11 -5.74 -11.92 -0.50
C GLN A 11 -4.97 -13.24 -0.51
N ILE A 12 -4.23 -13.55 -1.59
CA ILE A 12 -3.35 -14.72 -1.65
C ILE A 12 -2.28 -14.66 -0.57
N ARG A 13 -1.63 -13.50 -0.41
CA ARG A 13 -0.58 -13.30 0.60
C ARG A 13 -1.09 -13.50 2.03
N LEU A 14 -2.33 -13.10 2.33
CA LEU A 14 -2.97 -13.29 3.63
C LEU A 14 -3.36 -14.76 3.84
N ARG A 15 -3.96 -15.42 2.85
CA ARG A 15 -4.28 -16.86 2.90
C ARG A 15 -3.04 -17.72 3.14
N GLN A 16 -1.92 -17.40 2.48
CA GLN A 16 -0.65 -18.09 2.74
C GLN A 16 -0.11 -17.88 4.17
N ALA A 17 -0.47 -16.76 4.81
CA ALA A 17 -0.03 -16.43 6.16
C ALA A 17 -0.95 -17.00 7.25
N GLU A 18 -2.14 -17.48 6.89
CA GLU A 18 -3.16 -17.94 7.81
C GLU A 18 -2.67 -19.02 8.80
N PRO A 19 -1.94 -20.08 8.37
CA PRO A 19 -1.42 -21.07 9.31
C PRO A 19 -0.44 -20.50 10.35
N HIS A 20 0.07 -19.29 10.10
CA HIS A 20 1.10 -18.63 10.90
C HIS A 20 0.63 -17.28 11.47
N ARG A 21 -0.68 -17.11 11.68
CA ARG A 21 -1.29 -15.84 12.09
C ARG A 21 -0.70 -15.24 13.37
N GLU A 22 -0.44 -16.07 14.38
CA GLU A 22 0.19 -15.63 15.63
C GLU A 22 1.66 -15.23 15.43
N ALA A 23 2.38 -15.92 14.55
CA ALA A 23 3.74 -15.54 14.19
C ALA A 23 3.77 -14.18 13.48
N VAL A 24 2.79 -13.89 12.61
CA VAL A 24 2.63 -12.57 11.98
C VAL A 24 2.39 -11.50 13.04
N ARG A 25 1.46 -11.74 14.00
CA ARG A 25 1.18 -10.81 15.09
C ARG A 25 2.43 -10.47 15.90
N ARG A 26 3.19 -11.47 16.31
CA ARG A 26 4.45 -11.27 17.07
C ARG A 26 5.52 -10.58 16.24
N SER A 27 5.64 -10.94 14.96
CA SER A 27 6.57 -10.30 14.03
C SER A 27 6.28 -8.82 13.86
N LEU A 28 5.00 -8.42 13.77
CA LEU A 28 4.64 -7.00 13.71
C LEU A 28 5.05 -6.25 14.97
N ALA A 29 4.81 -6.81 16.16
CA ALA A 29 5.24 -6.20 17.42
C ALA A 29 6.78 -6.06 17.47
N PHE A 30 7.50 -7.09 17.05
CA PHE A 30 8.96 -7.07 16.96
C PHE A 30 9.48 -6.00 15.99
N LEU A 31 8.88 -5.91 14.80
CA LEU A 31 9.27 -4.95 13.75
C LEU A 31 8.86 -3.51 14.07
N ALA A 32 7.88 -3.31 14.95
CA ALA A 32 7.47 -1.99 15.42
C ALA A 32 8.45 -1.37 16.43
N MET A 33 9.33 -2.17 17.02
CA MET A 33 10.37 -1.64 17.91
C MET A 33 11.33 -0.70 17.14
N PRO A 34 11.75 0.44 17.71
CA PRO A 34 12.56 1.44 17.00
C PRO A 34 13.82 0.87 16.33
N GLN A 35 14.52 -0.03 17.00
CA GLN A 35 15.73 -0.69 16.49
C GLN A 35 15.46 -1.58 15.25
N ASN A 36 14.22 -2.04 15.07
CA ASN A 36 13.80 -2.89 13.96
C ASN A 36 12.96 -2.15 12.92
N ALA A 37 12.57 -0.90 13.17
CA ALA A 37 11.65 -0.15 12.32
C ALA A 37 12.15 -0.04 10.87
N VAL A 38 13.46 0.16 10.67
CA VAL A 38 14.08 0.21 9.33
C VAL A 38 13.95 -1.14 8.62
N LEU A 39 14.17 -2.25 9.32
CA LEU A 39 13.98 -3.59 8.78
C LEU A 39 12.50 -3.82 8.42
N GLY A 40 11.58 -3.43 9.31
CA GLY A 40 10.14 -3.52 9.09
C GLY A 40 9.70 -2.76 7.83
N ALA A 41 10.16 -1.53 7.67
CA ALA A 41 9.90 -0.71 6.49
C ALA A 41 10.45 -1.35 5.21
N LYS A 42 11.67 -1.92 5.26
CA LYS A 42 12.29 -2.61 4.11
C LYS A 42 11.50 -3.86 3.70
N LEU A 43 11.04 -4.67 4.67
CA LEU A 43 10.23 -5.85 4.40
C LEU A 43 8.84 -5.49 3.83
N LEU A 44 8.21 -4.45 4.38
CA LEU A 44 6.95 -3.92 3.88
C LEU A 44 7.10 -3.42 2.44
N TYR A 45 8.14 -2.63 2.17
CA TYR A 45 8.43 -2.12 0.83
C TYR A 45 8.59 -3.27 -0.17
N ARG A 46 9.42 -4.28 0.15
CA ARG A 46 9.61 -5.45 -0.73
C ARG A 46 8.32 -6.21 -1.01
N THR A 47 7.44 -6.32 -0.01
CA THR A 47 6.14 -6.98 -0.16
C THR A 47 5.25 -6.21 -1.13
N VAL A 48 5.14 -4.91 -0.94
CA VAL A 48 4.31 -4.02 -1.77
C VAL A 48 4.86 -3.92 -3.19
N ASP A 49 6.18 -3.84 -3.34
CA ASP A 49 6.86 -3.83 -4.63
C ASP A 49 6.60 -5.13 -5.41
N ALA A 50 6.70 -6.28 -4.75
CA ALA A 50 6.37 -7.57 -5.35
C ALA A 50 4.89 -7.65 -5.79
N ILE A 51 3.96 -7.15 -4.98
CA ILE A 51 2.53 -7.10 -5.33
C ILE A 51 2.30 -6.24 -6.58
N TRP A 52 2.92 -5.05 -6.66
CA TRP A 52 2.80 -4.20 -7.84
C TRP A 52 3.44 -4.82 -9.08
N HIS A 53 4.57 -5.50 -8.91
CA HIS A 53 5.26 -6.21 -9.98
C HIS A 53 4.38 -7.31 -10.57
N VAL A 54 3.79 -8.19 -9.75
CA VAL A 54 2.89 -9.26 -10.24
C VAL A 54 1.56 -8.72 -10.76
N ALA A 55 1.10 -7.57 -10.27
CA ALA A 55 -0.10 -6.91 -10.80
C ALA A 55 0.11 -6.33 -12.21
N GLY A 56 1.37 -6.22 -12.66
CA GLY A 56 1.77 -5.72 -13.97
C GLY A 56 1.83 -4.19 -14.04
N ASP A 57 2.18 -3.51 -12.94
CA ASP A 57 2.39 -2.06 -12.96
C ASP A 57 3.70 -1.72 -13.69
N THR A 58 3.59 -0.98 -14.81
CA THR A 58 4.72 -0.53 -15.63
C THR A 58 5.06 0.95 -15.40
N ALA A 59 4.50 1.58 -14.38
CA ALA A 59 4.72 3.01 -14.12
C ALA A 59 6.16 3.27 -13.66
N THR A 60 6.91 4.13 -14.34
CA THR A 60 8.33 4.42 -14.03
C THR A 60 8.58 5.79 -13.39
N ASP A 61 7.55 6.65 -13.29
CA ASP A 61 7.69 8.04 -12.83
C ASP A 61 7.30 8.25 -11.35
N TRP A 62 7.05 9.49 -10.91
CA TRP A 62 6.50 9.85 -9.58
C TRP A 62 5.33 8.97 -9.12
N ASN A 63 4.55 8.46 -10.07
CA ASN A 63 3.46 7.51 -9.82
C ASN A 63 3.97 6.22 -9.12
N PHE A 64 5.20 5.79 -9.40
CA PHE A 64 5.85 4.60 -8.84
C PHE A 64 5.99 4.66 -7.31
N TYR A 65 6.52 5.78 -6.78
CA TYR A 65 6.73 5.95 -5.33
C TYR A 65 5.41 6.21 -4.60
N SER A 66 4.55 7.07 -5.15
CA SER A 66 3.25 7.36 -4.53
C SER A 66 2.34 6.13 -4.48
N LYS A 67 2.29 5.30 -5.53
CA LYS A 67 1.53 4.03 -5.54
C LYS A 67 2.03 3.05 -4.48
N ARG A 68 3.35 2.93 -4.33
CA ARG A 68 3.96 2.04 -3.31
C ARG A 68 3.70 2.54 -1.90
N GLY A 69 3.84 3.85 -1.65
CA GLY A 69 3.51 4.43 -0.35
C GLY A 69 2.04 4.22 0.03
N LEU A 70 1.12 4.47 -0.90
CA LEU A 70 -0.31 4.25 -0.68
C LEU A 70 -0.64 2.77 -0.45
N LEU A 71 -0.10 1.86 -1.27
CA LEU A 71 -0.33 0.43 -1.07
C LEU A 71 0.32 -0.09 0.21
N ALA A 72 1.45 0.45 0.66
CA ALA A 72 2.04 0.11 1.95
C ALA A 72 1.11 0.44 3.12
N GLY A 73 0.48 1.61 3.09
CA GLY A 73 -0.54 1.98 4.08
C GLY A 73 -1.76 1.05 4.04
N VAL A 74 -2.28 0.78 2.84
CA VAL A 74 -3.42 -0.14 2.66
C VAL A 74 -3.08 -1.55 3.16
N PHE A 75 -1.92 -2.09 2.76
CA PHE A 75 -1.48 -3.43 3.15
C PHE A 75 -1.29 -3.53 4.66
N GLY A 76 -0.57 -2.60 5.27
CA GLY A 76 -0.35 -2.58 6.73
C GLY A 76 -1.66 -2.54 7.51
N ALA A 77 -2.59 -1.66 7.13
CA ALA A 77 -3.91 -1.57 7.75
C ALA A 77 -4.73 -2.86 7.55
N THR A 78 -4.66 -3.47 6.35
CA THR A 78 -5.37 -4.71 6.04
C THR A 78 -4.83 -5.87 6.86
N VAL A 79 -3.51 -5.98 7.04
CA VAL A 79 -2.91 -7.02 7.90
C VAL A 79 -3.37 -6.86 9.35
N LEU A 80 -3.40 -5.64 9.88
CA LEU A 80 -3.87 -5.39 11.25
C LEU A 80 -5.36 -5.72 11.42
N TYR A 81 -6.18 -5.38 10.43
CA TYR A 81 -7.59 -5.75 10.41
C TYR A 81 -7.77 -7.28 10.36
N TRP A 82 -7.08 -7.91 9.41
CA TRP A 82 -7.06 -9.36 9.21
C TRP A 82 -6.63 -10.11 10.46
N LEU A 83 -5.70 -9.60 11.27
CA LEU A 83 -5.29 -10.26 12.52
C LEU A 83 -6.42 -10.38 13.54
N ASN A 84 -7.46 -9.55 13.46
CA ASN A 84 -8.57 -9.51 14.42
C ASN A 84 -9.91 -10.00 13.84
N ASP A 85 -9.96 -10.23 12.53
CA ASP A 85 -11.15 -10.71 11.82
C ASP A 85 -11.51 -12.16 12.20
N ARG A 86 -12.77 -12.39 12.57
CA ARG A 86 -13.32 -13.71 12.92
C ARG A 86 -14.45 -14.15 12.00
N SER A 87 -14.73 -13.38 10.95
CA SER A 87 -15.70 -13.76 9.92
C SER A 87 -15.24 -15.00 9.17
N GLU A 88 -16.19 -15.74 8.61
CA GLU A 88 -15.92 -16.89 7.76
C GLU A 88 -15.06 -16.46 6.55
N ASP A 89 -14.00 -17.23 6.27
CA ASP A 89 -13.02 -16.96 5.21
C ASP A 89 -12.42 -15.53 5.19
N TYR A 90 -12.48 -14.80 6.31
CA TYR A 90 -12.07 -13.40 6.41
C TYR A 90 -12.81 -12.46 5.46
N ALA A 91 -14.12 -12.69 5.27
CA ALA A 91 -14.97 -11.85 4.44
C ALA A 91 -14.88 -10.35 4.79
N ASP A 92 -14.88 -10.01 6.08
CA ASP A 92 -14.79 -8.63 6.56
C ASP A 92 -13.46 -7.96 6.17
N THR A 93 -12.36 -8.72 6.19
CA THR A 93 -11.04 -8.27 5.70
C THR A 93 -11.09 -7.98 4.20
N GLY A 94 -11.79 -8.82 3.43
CA GLY A 94 -12.02 -8.61 2.00
C GLY A 94 -12.72 -7.28 1.73
N ASP A 95 -13.79 -7.01 2.47
CA ASP A 95 -14.58 -5.77 2.34
C ASP A 95 -13.82 -4.53 2.84
N PHE A 96 -13.02 -4.68 3.89
CA PHE A 96 -12.11 -3.64 4.35
C PHE A 96 -11.09 -3.27 3.27
N LEU A 97 -10.42 -4.28 2.68
CA LEU A 97 -9.45 -4.07 1.61
C LEU A 97 -10.06 -3.35 0.40
N ASP A 98 -11.28 -3.72 0.01
CA ASP A 98 -12.00 -3.07 -1.09
C ASP A 98 -12.29 -1.60 -0.85
N ARG A 99 -12.69 -1.24 0.37
CA ARG A 99 -12.89 0.17 0.74
C ARG A 99 -11.56 0.93 0.63
N ARG A 100 -10.49 0.37 1.17
CA ARG A 100 -9.15 1.01 1.15
C ARG A 100 -8.56 1.16 -0.26
N LEU A 101 -8.73 0.17 -1.13
CA LEU A 101 -8.30 0.26 -2.52
C LEU A 101 -9.12 1.30 -3.31
N ARG A 102 -10.42 1.43 -3.03
CA ARG A 102 -11.27 2.51 -3.59
C ARG A 102 -10.83 3.90 -3.12
N ASP A 103 -10.47 4.04 -1.85
CA ASP A 103 -9.95 5.30 -1.31
C ASP A 103 -8.67 5.72 -2.05
N VAL A 104 -7.72 4.81 -2.23
CA VAL A 104 -6.48 5.06 -2.98
C VAL A 104 -6.75 5.49 -4.43
N ALA A 105 -7.69 4.83 -5.12
CA ALA A 105 -8.08 5.23 -6.46
C ALA A 105 -8.66 6.66 -6.51
N THR A 106 -9.36 7.07 -5.46
CA THR A 106 -9.94 8.41 -5.32
C THR A 106 -8.87 9.46 -5.02
N PHE A 107 -7.93 9.16 -4.12
CA PHE A 107 -6.79 10.03 -3.83
C PHE A 107 -5.87 10.24 -5.04
N GLY A 108 -5.64 9.20 -5.85
CA GLY A 108 -4.89 9.32 -7.10
C GLY A 108 -5.57 10.25 -8.12
N LYS A 109 -6.91 10.20 -8.21
CA LYS A 109 -7.67 11.12 -9.07
C LYS A 109 -7.63 12.56 -8.54
N ALA A 110 -7.73 12.74 -7.23
CA ALA A 110 -7.71 14.06 -6.59
C ALA A 110 -6.34 14.77 -6.78
N THR A 111 -5.24 14.06 -6.58
CA THR A 111 -3.88 14.61 -6.82
C THR A 111 -3.60 14.87 -8.30
N GLY A 112 -4.10 14.01 -9.20
CA GLY A 112 -4.05 14.27 -10.64
C GLY A 112 -4.76 15.56 -11.04
N LYS A 113 -6.00 15.74 -10.58
CA LYS A 113 -6.78 16.98 -10.81
C LYS A 113 -6.12 18.22 -10.19
N LEU A 114 -5.53 18.08 -9.01
CA LEU A 114 -4.83 19.17 -8.34
C LEU A 114 -3.58 19.61 -9.13
N LYS A 115 -2.80 18.64 -9.65
CA LYS A 115 -1.64 18.90 -10.52
C LYS A 115 -2.03 19.57 -11.83
N GLU A 116 -3.14 19.16 -12.46
CA GLU A 116 -3.68 19.85 -13.64
C GLU A 116 -4.14 21.28 -13.31
N ARG A 117 -4.80 21.51 -12.17
CA ARG A 117 -5.20 22.86 -11.72
C ARG A 117 -3.99 23.76 -11.41
N PHE A 118 -2.88 23.20 -10.93
CA PHE A 118 -1.67 23.97 -10.64
C PHE A 118 -0.70 24.12 -11.83
N LYS A 119 -0.96 23.50 -13.00
CA LYS A 119 -0.19 23.79 -14.23
C LYS A 119 -0.37 25.23 -14.72
N GLY A 120 -1.45 25.91 -14.33
CA GLY A 120 -1.72 27.31 -14.63
C GLY A 120 -1.15 28.32 -13.63
N PHE A 121 -0.48 27.89 -12.56
CA PHE A 121 0.09 28.78 -11.55
C PHE A 121 1.55 29.12 -11.91
N PRO A 122 1.98 30.39 -11.83
CA PRO A 122 3.37 30.76 -12.12
C PRO A 122 4.32 29.98 -11.21
N ARG A 123 5.35 29.38 -11.82
CA ARG A 123 6.35 28.58 -11.11
C ARG A 123 7.00 29.47 -10.03
N PRO A 124 7.20 28.97 -8.80
CA PRO A 124 7.87 29.74 -7.76
C PRO A 124 9.27 30.15 -8.26
N TYR A 125 9.60 31.41 -7.98
CA TYR A 125 10.86 32.03 -8.37
C TYR A 125 12.05 31.17 -7.90
N ARG A 126 12.93 30.81 -8.84
CA ARG A 126 14.21 30.14 -8.58
C ARG A 126 15.34 31.17 -8.71
N PRO A 127 15.86 31.73 -7.61
CA PRO A 127 17.12 32.47 -7.68
C PRO A 127 18.29 31.48 -7.81
N GLY A 128 19.17 31.74 -8.77
CA GLY A 128 20.57 31.28 -8.74
C GLY A 128 20.86 29.89 -9.30
N ARG A 129 21.30 29.85 -10.56
CA ARG A 129 22.48 29.06 -10.94
C ARG A 129 23.50 30.05 -11.49
N ARG A 130 24.57 30.28 -10.73
CA ARG A 130 25.88 30.58 -11.30
C ARG A 130 26.60 29.26 -11.48
#